data_AF-A0A2V5ZVT7-F1
#
_entry.id   AF-A0A2V5ZVT7-F1
#
_cell.length_a   1.000
_cell.length_b   1.000
_cell.length_c   1.000
_cell.angle_alpha   90.00
_cell.angle_beta   90.00
_cell.angle_gamma   90.00
#
_symmetry.space_group_name_H-M   'P 1'
#
loop_
_entity.id
_entity.type
_entity.pdbx_description
1 polymer ?
#
loop_
_entity_poly.entity_id
_entity_poly.type
_entity_poly.pdbx_seq_one_letter_code
_entity_poly.pdbx_strand_id
1 'polypeptide(L)'
;MSNGSPDNSRVDLDRARRVTAIIWFAGGGLCFALLILQSISNRFAGMGQEMWAWFTPTVVPTMGLIIGVLASTASEDDSGRTVKKFFYHAALGLSAAYLIVLLLTMLLEPLAGTHNMAYFKFSNFWLSPMQGLVVASLGALFNSRKKTDG
;
A
#
# COMPACT_ATOMS: atom_id res chain seq x y z
N MET A 1 12.72 41.95 8.94
CA MET A 1 11.52 41.09 8.89
C MET A 1 11.45 40.50 7.49
N SER A 2 11.91 39.26 7.31
CA SER A 2 11.89 38.56 6.01
C SER A 2 10.68 37.64 5.99
N ASN A 3 9.76 37.90 5.05
CA ASN A 3 8.57 37.10 4.77
C ASN A 3 8.94 35.63 4.54
N GLY A 4 8.54 34.74 5.44
CA GLY A 4 8.54 33.32 5.20
C GLY A 4 7.45 32.99 4.19
N SER A 5 7.82 32.78 2.92
CA SER A 5 6.94 32.17 1.94
C SER A 5 6.34 30.90 2.55
N PRO A 6 5.01 30.67 2.47
CA PRO A 6 4.42 29.43 2.96
C PRO A 6 5.18 28.28 2.30
N ASP A 7 5.79 27.42 3.12
CA ASP A 7 6.62 26.31 2.66
C ASP A 7 5.74 25.29 1.91
N ASN A 8 5.49 25.57 0.63
CA ASN A 8 4.66 24.80 -0.30
C ASN A 8 5.27 23.40 -0.60
N SER A 9 6.39 23.08 0.03
CA SER A 9 7.10 21.81 -0.05
C SER A 9 6.70 20.82 1.04
N ARG A 10 5.72 21.15 1.90
CA ARG A 10 5.29 20.28 3.01
C ARG A 10 3.79 19.95 2.96
N VAL A 11 3.44 18.77 3.48
CA VAL A 11 2.08 18.25 3.56
C VAL A 11 1.80 17.86 5.00
N ASP A 12 0.59 18.13 5.47
CA ASP A 12 0.12 17.70 6.78
C ASP A 12 0.23 16.18 6.93
N LEU A 13 0.78 15.74 8.06
CA LEU A 13 1.07 14.33 8.28
C LEU A 13 -0.23 13.52 8.38
N ASP A 14 -1.23 13.98 9.14
CA ASP A 14 -2.50 13.26 9.29
C ASP A 14 -3.19 13.09 7.93
N ARG A 15 -3.21 14.16 7.11
CA ARG A 15 -3.69 14.08 5.73
C ARG A 15 -2.92 13.04 4.91
N ALA A 16 -1.59 13.01 5.00
CA ALA A 16 -0.77 12.06 4.26
C ALA A 16 -1.07 10.61 4.70
N ARG A 17 -1.23 10.37 6.01
CA ARG A 17 -1.59 9.06 6.57
C ARG A 17 -2.96 8.61 6.08
N ARG A 18 -3.97 9.48 6.17
CA ARG A 18 -5.35 9.20 5.76
C ARG A 18 -5.47 8.88 4.28
N VAL A 19 -4.85 9.67 3.40
CA VAL A 19 -4.89 9.41 1.94
C VAL A 19 -4.24 8.07 1.61
N THR A 20 -3.08 7.81 2.21
CA THR A 20 -2.35 6.55 2.00
C THR A 20 -3.15 5.34 2.49
N ALA A 21 -3.82 5.47 3.64
CA ALA A 21 -4.73 4.46 4.15
C ALA A 21 -5.87 4.19 3.17
N ILE A 22 -6.56 5.24 2.70
CA ILE A 22 -7.68 5.10 1.76
C ILE A 22 -7.24 4.35 0.50
N ILE A 23 -6.07 4.67 -0.07
CA ILE A 23 -5.56 3.99 -1.27
C ILE A 23 -5.35 2.49 -1.01
N TRP A 24 -4.73 2.13 0.12
CA TRP A 24 -4.48 0.74 0.46
C TRP A 24 -5.74 -0.05 0.79
N PHE A 25 -6.67 0.55 1.54
CA PHE A 25 -7.95 -0.11 1.85
C PHE A 25 -8.85 -0.23 0.62
N ALA A 26 -8.91 0.79 -0.24
CA ALA A 26 -9.70 0.74 -1.46
C ALA A 26 -9.08 -0.23 -2.49
N GLY A 27 -7.78 -0.11 -2.77
CA GLY A 27 -7.09 -0.96 -3.75
C GLY A 27 -6.91 -2.40 -3.27
N GLY A 28 -6.50 -2.59 -2.01
CA GLY A 28 -6.40 -3.91 -1.38
C GLY A 28 -7.77 -4.57 -1.23
N GLY A 29 -8.80 -3.80 -0.84
CA GLY A 29 -10.19 -4.27 -0.77
C GLY A 29 -10.74 -4.68 -2.14
N LEU A 30 -10.44 -3.93 -3.20
CA LEU A 30 -10.79 -4.30 -4.57
C LEU A 30 -10.13 -5.61 -4.99
N CYS A 31 -8.82 -5.78 -4.75
CA CYS A 31 -8.12 -7.01 -5.07
C CYS A 31 -8.68 -8.20 -4.26
N PHE A 32 -8.95 -7.99 -2.98
CA PHE A 32 -9.57 -9.00 -2.11
C PHE A 32 -10.97 -9.41 -2.59
N ALA A 33 -11.82 -8.44 -2.95
CA ALA A 33 -13.15 -8.71 -3.50
C ALA A 33 -13.07 -9.48 -4.82
N LEU A 34 -12.12 -9.13 -5.70
CA LEU A 34 -11.87 -9.88 -6.93
C LEU A 34 -11.41 -11.31 -6.64
N LEU A 35 -10.53 -11.52 -5.67
CA LEU A 35 -10.09 -12.86 -5.28
C LEU A 35 -11.25 -13.72 -4.76
N ILE A 36 -12.13 -13.15 -3.94
CA ILE A 36 -13.35 -13.82 -3.46
C ILE A 36 -14.24 -14.20 -4.64
N LEU A 37 -14.51 -13.26 -5.54
CA LEU A 37 -15.39 -13.50 -6.69
C LEU A 37 -14.85 -14.62 -7.59
N GLN A 38 -13.53 -14.62 -7.85
CA GLN A 38 -12.87 -15.67 -8.63
C GLN A 38 -12.85 -17.02 -7.89
N SER A 39 -12.70 -17.01 -6.56
CA SER A 39 -12.74 -18.21 -5.73
C SER A 39 -14.13 -18.87 -5.74
N ILE A 40 -15.20 -18.07 -5.57
CA ILE A 40 -16.59 -18.57 -5.55
C ILE A 40 -17.02 -19.05 -6.94
N SER A 41 -16.52 -18.41 -8.00
CA SER A 41 -16.79 -18.83 -9.38
C SER A 41 -16.08 -20.15 -9.75
N ASN A 42 -15.38 -20.78 -8.81
CA ASN A 42 -14.53 -21.97 -9.00
C ASN A 42 -13.51 -21.80 -10.15
N ARG A 43 -13.11 -20.55 -10.43
CA ARG A 43 -12.28 -20.20 -11.59
C ARG A 43 -10.88 -20.80 -11.49
N PHE A 44 -10.37 -20.95 -10.27
CA PHE A 44 -9.04 -21.51 -10.03
C PHE A 44 -8.99 -23.05 -10.05
N ALA A 45 -10.07 -23.74 -10.41
CA ALA A 45 -10.12 -25.20 -10.57
C ALA A 45 -9.48 -25.98 -9.39
N GLY A 46 -9.70 -25.51 -8.15
CA GLY A 46 -9.13 -26.10 -6.93
C GLY A 46 -7.88 -25.41 -6.36
N MET A 47 -7.23 -24.50 -7.09
CA MET A 47 -6.04 -23.76 -6.60
C MET A 47 -6.37 -22.55 -5.71
N GLY A 48 -7.61 -22.42 -5.23
CA GLY A 48 -8.04 -21.27 -4.43
C GLY A 48 -7.15 -21.05 -3.20
N GLN A 49 -6.78 -22.12 -2.50
CA GLN A 49 -5.90 -22.03 -1.33
C GLN A 49 -4.50 -21.47 -1.68
N GLU A 50 -3.95 -21.87 -2.82
CA GLU A 50 -2.65 -21.37 -3.29
C GLU A 50 -2.71 -19.88 -3.64
N MET A 51 -3.80 -19.45 -4.27
CA MET A 51 -4.06 -18.05 -4.57
C MET A 51 -4.17 -17.19 -3.32
N TRP A 52 -4.87 -17.68 -2.29
CA TRP A 52 -4.94 -17.03 -0.99
C TRP A 52 -3.56 -16.97 -0.30
N ALA A 53 -2.78 -18.04 -0.38
CA ALA A 53 -1.42 -18.09 0.17
C ALA A 53 -0.47 -17.12 -0.54
N TRP A 54 -0.69 -16.85 -1.83
CA TRP A 54 0.07 -15.84 -2.59
C TRP A 54 -0.40 -14.41 -2.29
N PHE A 55 -1.72 -14.18 -2.22
CA PHE A 55 -2.29 -12.84 -2.04
C PHE A 55 -2.12 -12.28 -0.62
N THR A 56 -2.30 -13.13 0.39
CA THR A 56 -2.24 -12.69 1.80
C THR A 56 -0.92 -11.95 2.13
N PRO A 57 0.28 -12.50 1.83
CA PRO A 57 1.52 -11.81 2.16
C PRO A 57 1.79 -10.56 1.32
N THR A 58 1.13 -10.36 0.17
CA THR A 58 1.33 -9.16 -0.68
C THR A 58 0.57 -7.94 -0.15
N VAL A 59 -0.52 -8.14 0.60
CA VAL A 59 -1.39 -7.04 1.04
C VAL A 59 -1.45 -6.88 2.56
N VAL A 60 -1.57 -7.99 3.30
CA VAL A 60 -1.85 -7.96 4.75
C VAL A 60 -0.78 -7.23 5.58
N PRO A 61 0.53 -7.45 5.38
CA PRO A 61 1.55 -6.76 6.18
C PRO A 61 1.44 -5.23 6.10
N THR A 62 1.17 -4.69 4.91
CA THR A 62 1.07 -3.26 4.70
C THR A 62 -0.21 -2.67 5.28
N MET A 63 -1.34 -3.36 5.14
CA MET A 63 -2.57 -2.94 5.80
C MET A 63 -2.45 -2.99 7.32
N GLY A 64 -1.79 -4.02 7.86
CA GLY A 64 -1.49 -4.16 9.29
C GLY A 64 -0.64 -3.00 9.81
N LEU A 65 0.41 -2.59 9.07
CA LEU A 65 1.22 -1.42 9.40
C LEU A 65 0.35 -0.15 9.46
N ILE A 66 -0.50 0.08 8.47
CA ILE A 66 -1.37 1.26 8.40
C ILE A 66 -2.31 1.28 9.61
N ILE A 67 -2.99 0.17 9.91
CA ILE A 67 -3.88 0.05 11.07
C ILE A 67 -3.10 0.32 12.36
N GLY A 68 -1.92 -0.30 12.52
CA GLY A 68 -1.09 -0.12 13.71
C GLY A 68 -0.72 1.34 13.95
N VAL A 69 -0.36 2.06 12.89
CA VAL A 69 -0.04 3.49 12.99
C VAL A 69 -1.28 4.30 13.34
N LEU A 70 -2.39 4.12 12.62
CA LEU A 70 -3.63 4.86 12.88
C LEU A 70 -4.14 4.61 14.30
N ALA A 71 -4.02 3.38 14.81
CA ALA A 71 -4.36 3.04 16.19
C ALA A 71 -3.42 3.73 17.19
N SER A 72 -2.10 3.73 16.92
CA SER A 72 -1.12 4.37 17.80
C SER A 72 -1.26 5.89 17.89
N THR A 73 -1.77 6.52 16.83
CA THR A 73 -1.94 7.98 16.74
C THR A 73 -3.39 8.42 16.97
N ALA A 74 -4.30 7.49 17.26
CA ALA A 74 -5.74 7.80 17.41
C ALA A 74 -6.03 8.82 18.53
N SER A 75 -5.14 8.90 19.52
CA SER A 75 -5.24 9.84 20.65
C SER A 75 -4.17 10.94 20.62
N GLU A 76 -3.29 10.95 19.60
CA GLU A 76 -2.25 11.97 19.45
C GLU A 76 -2.83 13.21 18.76
N ASP A 77 -2.53 14.40 19.26
CA ASP A 77 -2.77 15.64 18.51
C ASP A 77 -1.63 15.84 17.49
N ASP A 78 -1.91 15.49 16.23
CA ASP A 78 -0.97 15.64 15.12
C ASP A 78 -0.86 17.10 14.62
N SER A 79 -1.51 18.06 15.28
CA SER A 79 -1.49 19.46 14.85
C SER A 79 -0.06 20.01 14.69
N GLY A 80 0.23 20.50 13.48
CA GLY A 80 1.54 21.06 13.12
C GLY A 80 2.62 20.04 12.69
N ARG A 81 2.31 18.74 12.64
CA ARG A 81 3.24 17.74 12.07
C ARG A 81 3.12 17.72 10.55
N THR A 82 4.26 17.85 9.88
CA THR A 82 4.30 17.92 8.42
C THR A 82 5.43 17.07 7.84
N VAL A 83 5.21 16.54 6.65
CA VAL A 83 6.19 15.74 5.87
C VAL A 83 6.56 16.46 4.58
N LYS A 84 7.74 16.16 4.04
CA LYS A 84 8.14 16.70 2.73
C LYS A 84 7.21 16.17 1.64
N LYS A 85 6.70 17.07 0.81
CA LYS A 85 5.79 16.81 -0.30
C LYS A 85 6.37 15.79 -1.29
N PHE A 86 7.67 15.87 -1.58
CA PHE A 86 8.36 14.87 -2.41
C PHE A 86 8.22 13.46 -1.85
N PHE A 87 8.48 13.30 -0.55
CA PHE A 87 8.40 12.01 0.13
C PHE A 87 6.97 11.46 0.15
N TYR A 88 5.98 12.33 0.40
CA TYR A 88 4.57 11.99 0.29
C TYR A 88 4.19 11.49 -1.12
N HIS A 89 4.57 12.21 -2.18
CA HIS A 89 4.26 11.78 -3.56
C HIS A 89 4.98 10.49 -3.94
N ALA A 90 6.22 10.27 -3.46
CA ALA A 90 6.94 9.04 -3.68
C ALA A 90 6.24 7.84 -3.00
N ALA A 91 5.85 7.97 -1.73
CA ALA A 91 5.14 6.92 -0.99
C ALA A 91 3.78 6.60 -1.62
N LEU A 92 3.04 7.63 -2.05
CA LEU A 92 1.80 7.45 -2.78
C LEU A 92 2.00 6.78 -4.14
N GLY A 93 2.96 7.26 -4.93
CA GLY A 93 3.26 6.72 -6.25
C GLY A 93 3.66 5.26 -6.19
N LEU A 94 4.54 4.90 -5.24
CA LEU A 94 4.94 3.51 -4.99
C LEU A 94 3.76 2.64 -4.55
N SER A 95 2.92 3.13 -3.63
CA SER A 95 1.73 2.41 -3.16
C SER A 95 0.71 2.17 -4.28
N ALA A 96 0.40 3.21 -5.06
CA ALA A 96 -0.52 3.10 -6.18
C ALA A 96 0.03 2.19 -7.29
N ALA A 97 1.30 2.35 -7.66
CA ALA A 97 1.95 1.51 -8.66
C ALA A 97 1.95 0.03 -8.23
N TYR A 98 2.26 -0.25 -6.96
CA TYR A 98 2.20 -1.60 -6.42
C TYR A 98 0.80 -2.22 -6.54
N LEU A 99 -0.24 -1.51 -6.10
CA LEU A 99 -1.61 -2.00 -6.16
C LEU A 99 -2.11 -2.17 -7.60
N ILE A 100 -1.69 -1.30 -8.54
CA ILE A 100 -1.98 -1.45 -9.95
C ILE A 100 -1.32 -2.72 -10.51
N VAL A 101 -0.03 -2.94 -10.22
CA VAL A 101 0.68 -4.15 -10.69
C VAL A 101 0.05 -5.41 -10.08
N LEU A 102 -0.34 -5.38 -8.81
CA LEU A 102 -1.04 -6.49 -8.15
C LEU A 102 -2.39 -6.77 -8.84
N LEU A 103 -3.19 -5.73 -9.05
CA LEU A 103 -4.49 -5.83 -9.73
C LEU A 103 -4.33 -6.35 -11.16
N LEU A 104 -3.37 -5.83 -11.92
CA LEU A 104 -3.06 -6.31 -13.27
C LEU A 104 -2.64 -7.78 -13.27
N THR A 105 -1.84 -8.22 -12.31
CA THR A 105 -1.43 -9.63 -12.17
C THR A 105 -2.67 -10.54 -12.03
N MET A 106 -3.66 -10.11 -11.24
CA MET A 106 -4.92 -10.84 -11.06
C MET A 106 -5.85 -10.78 -12.27
N LEU A 107 -5.86 -9.67 -13.01
CA LEU A 107 -6.70 -9.49 -14.20
C LEU A 107 -6.10 -10.13 -15.45
N LEU A 108 -4.78 -10.27 -15.53
CA LEU A 108 -4.07 -10.87 -16.66
C LEU A 108 -4.05 -12.41 -16.62
N GLU A 109 -4.25 -13.04 -15.47
CA GLU A 109 -4.38 -14.51 -15.39
C GLU A 109 -5.47 -15.06 -16.34
N PRO A 110 -6.68 -14.48 -16.36
CA PRO A 110 -7.70 -14.82 -17.36
C PRO A 110 -7.26 -14.72 -18.81
N LEU A 111 -6.46 -13.69 -19.15
CA LEU A 111 -6.03 -13.42 -20.52
C LEU A 111 -4.89 -14.33 -20.96
N ALA A 112 -4.06 -14.78 -20.02
CA ALA A 112 -2.95 -15.69 -20.29
C ALA A 112 -3.43 -17.12 -20.62
N GLY A 113 -4.68 -17.48 -20.30
CA GLY A 113 -5.29 -18.77 -20.63
C GLY A 113 -4.70 -19.96 -19.86
N THR A 114 -3.78 -19.69 -18.94
CA THR A 114 -3.04 -20.67 -18.16
C THR A 114 -3.48 -20.56 -16.71
N HIS A 115 -4.33 -21.47 -16.27
CA HIS A 115 -4.64 -21.68 -14.84
C HIS A 115 -3.40 -22.32 -14.18
N ASN A 116 -2.29 -21.58 -14.10
CA ASN A 116 -1.00 -22.08 -13.65
C ASN A 116 -0.40 -21.13 -12.62
N MET A 117 -0.15 -21.67 -11.43
CA MET A 117 0.48 -20.95 -10.32
C MET A 117 1.89 -20.41 -10.64
N ALA A 118 2.52 -20.88 -11.73
CA ALA A 118 3.80 -20.37 -12.21
C ALA A 118 3.79 -18.86 -12.47
N TYR A 119 2.67 -18.29 -12.96
CA TYR A 119 2.57 -16.85 -13.23
C TYR A 119 2.58 -16.02 -11.94
N PHE A 120 1.84 -16.46 -10.92
CA PHE A 120 1.82 -15.80 -9.61
C PHE A 120 3.16 -15.94 -8.90
N LYS A 121 3.79 -17.11 -8.95
CA LYS A 121 5.14 -17.32 -8.40
C LYS A 121 6.18 -16.45 -9.10
N PHE A 122 6.10 -16.31 -10.42
CA PHE A 122 6.98 -15.42 -11.19
C PHE A 122 6.76 -13.96 -10.77
N SER A 123 5.51 -13.55 -10.53
CA SER A 123 5.20 -12.19 -10.10
C SER A 123 5.82 -11.77 -8.78
N ASN A 124 6.09 -12.72 -7.87
CA ASN A 124 6.78 -12.43 -6.63
C ASN A 124 8.20 -11.92 -6.82
N PHE A 125 8.83 -12.17 -7.97
CA PHE A 125 10.18 -11.69 -8.28
C PHE A 125 10.24 -10.16 -8.34
N TRP A 126 9.19 -9.50 -8.86
CA TRP A 126 9.11 -8.03 -8.89
C TRP A 126 8.21 -7.46 -7.79
N LEU A 127 7.16 -8.17 -7.37
CA LEU A 127 6.28 -7.70 -6.30
C LEU A 127 7.01 -7.62 -4.95
N SER A 128 7.89 -8.58 -4.61
CA SER A 128 8.56 -8.58 -3.30
C SER A 128 9.51 -7.38 -3.12
N PRO A 129 10.40 -7.04 -4.07
CA PRO A 129 11.22 -5.83 -3.98
C PRO A 129 10.38 -4.54 -3.92
N MET A 130 9.32 -4.45 -4.75
CA MET A 130 8.43 -3.29 -4.74
C MET A 130 7.71 -3.15 -3.39
N GLN A 131 7.25 -4.26 -2.81
CA GLN A 131 6.62 -4.27 -1.50
C GLN A 131 7.60 -3.80 -0.41
N GLY A 132 8.86 -4.22 -0.48
CA GLY A 132 9.92 -3.73 0.41
C GLY A 132 10.09 -2.21 0.33
N LEU A 133 10.12 -1.65 -0.88
CA LEU A 133 10.17 -0.19 -1.09
C LEU A 133 8.93 0.52 -0.55
N VAL A 134 7.74 -0.03 -0.76
CA VAL A 134 6.51 0.54 -0.22
C VAL A 134 6.54 0.51 1.31
N VAL A 135 6.83 -0.63 1.94
CA VAL A 135 6.89 -0.76 3.40
C VAL A 135 7.92 0.19 3.99
N ALA A 136 9.11 0.32 3.39
CA ALA A 136 10.12 1.28 3.84
C ALA A 136 9.62 2.72 3.73
N SER A 137 8.99 3.09 2.61
CA SER A 137 8.45 4.44 2.39
C SER A 137 7.32 4.77 3.37
N LEU A 138 6.45 3.81 3.66
CA LEU A 138 5.36 3.94 4.62
C LEU A 138 5.89 4.01 6.05
N GLY A 139 6.83 3.15 6.42
CA GLY A 139 7.47 3.19 7.73
C GLY A 139 8.12 4.55 8.01
N ALA A 140 8.84 5.11 7.04
CA ALA A 140 9.42 6.44 7.17
C ALA A 140 8.36 7.57 7.15
N LEU A 141 7.26 7.43 6.39
CA LEU A 141 6.15 8.39 6.40
C LEU A 141 5.50 8.44 7.77
N PHE A 142 5.18 7.27 8.30
CA PHE A 142 4.41 7.08 9.52
C PHE A 142 5.22 7.37 10.78
N ASN A 143 6.52 7.07 10.78
CA ASN A 143 7.42 7.36 11.91
C ASN A 143 8.06 8.76 11.86
N SER A 144 7.65 9.63 10.92
CA SER A 144 8.15 11.01 10.88
C SER A 144 7.67 11.76 12.14
N ARG A 145 8.55 11.86 13.14
CA ARG A 145 8.34 12.66 14.36
C ARG A 145 8.84 14.08 14.16
N LYS A 146 8.26 15.03 14.90
CA LYS A 146 8.76 16.41 14.96
C LYS A 146 10.21 16.36 15.46
N LYS A 147 11.13 17.03 14.75
CA LYS A 147 12.47 17.25 15.27
C LYS A 147 12.30 18.22 16.45
N THR A 148 12.51 17.76 17.67
CA THR A 148 12.62 18.66 18.83
C THR A 148 13.91 19.43 18.61
N ASP A 149 13.79 20.71 18.27
CA ASP A 149 14.92 21.63 18.28
C ASP A 149 15.38 21.70 19.75
N GLY A 150 16.49 21.02 20.04
CA GLY A 150 17.25 21.16 21.27
C GLY A 150 18.36 22.18 21.08
#